data_AF-A0A2E0NFL5-F1
#
_entry.id   AF-A0A2E0NFL5-F1
#
_cell.length_a   1.000
_cell.length_b   1.000
_cell.length_c   1.000
_cell.angle_alpha   90.00
_cell.angle_beta   90.00
_cell.angle_gamma   90.00
#
_symmetry.space_group_name_H-M   'P 1'
#
loop_
_entity.id
_entity.type
_entity.pdbx_description
1 polymer ?
#
loop_
_entity_poly.entity_id
_entity_poly.type
_entity_poly.pdbx_seq_one_letter_code
_entity_poly.pdbx_strand_id
1 'polypeptide(L)'
;MKQTAFNTNNTLFTFIGAIGAILIFALIIFVAYLPNRSDPADQAVREKRQIDADAVRAEGVAKLNRYELIDKDLGIVRIPIDKAKSLTLQAYK
;
A
#
# COMPACT_ATOMS: atom_id res chain seq x y z
N MET A 1 -50.85 -6.92 35.95
CA MET A 1 -49.60 -7.32 35.27
C MET A 1 -48.63 -7.83 36.32
N LYS A 2 -48.25 -9.12 36.28
CA LYS A 2 -47.23 -9.66 37.20
C LYS A 2 -45.86 -9.15 36.75
N GLN A 3 -45.24 -8.31 37.57
CA GLN A 3 -43.86 -7.88 37.36
C GLN A 3 -42.97 -9.09 37.67
N THR A 4 -42.43 -9.73 36.62
CA THR A 4 -41.48 -10.83 36.75
C THR A 4 -40.19 -10.28 37.32
N ALA A 5 -39.88 -10.62 38.58
CA ALA A 5 -38.59 -10.36 39.18
C ALA A 5 -37.50 -11.01 38.31
N PHE A 6 -36.60 -10.19 37.75
CA PHE A 6 -35.46 -10.68 36.98
C PHE A 6 -34.56 -11.49 37.91
N ASN A 7 -34.44 -12.79 37.67
CA ASN A 7 -33.51 -13.64 38.38
C ASN A 7 -32.09 -13.38 37.84
N THR A 8 -31.34 -12.51 38.52
CA THR A 8 -30.01 -12.01 38.13
C THR A 8 -29.00 -13.13 37.83
N ASN A 9 -29.13 -14.28 38.50
CA ASN A 9 -28.23 -15.42 38.27
C ASN A 9 -28.46 -16.03 36.87
N ASN A 10 -29.72 -16.21 36.47
CA ASN A 10 -30.03 -16.79 35.15
C ASN A 10 -29.65 -15.83 34.01
N THR A 11 -29.75 -14.51 34.22
CA THR A 11 -29.32 -13.53 33.21
C THR A 11 -27.80 -13.47 33.09
N LEU A 12 -27.05 -13.59 34.19
CA LEU A 12 -25.58 -13.68 34.17
C LEU A 12 -25.09 -14.93 33.44
N PHE A 13 -25.67 -16.10 33.72
CA PHE A 13 -25.31 -17.33 33.00
C PHE A 13 -25.61 -17.25 31.51
N THR A 14 -26.74 -16.64 31.13
CA THR A 14 -27.09 -16.43 29.72
C THR A 14 -26.10 -15.46 29.04
N PHE A 15 -25.69 -14.40 29.74
CA PHE A 15 -24.71 -13.43 29.24
C PHE A 15 -23.32 -14.05 29.03
N ILE A 16 -22.84 -14.83 30.01
CA ILE A 16 -21.56 -15.54 29.92
C ILE A 16 -21.62 -16.60 28.82
N GLY A 17 -22.74 -17.31 28.68
CA GLY A 17 -22.95 -18.28 27.60
C GLY A 17 -22.89 -17.63 26.22
N ALA A 18 -23.50 -16.45 26.04
CA ALA A 18 -23.46 -15.70 24.80
C ALA A 18 -22.03 -15.25 24.43
N ILE A 19 -21.28 -14.73 25.40
CA ILE A 19 -19.87 -14.37 25.20
C ILE A 19 -19.04 -15.63 24.86
N GLY A 20 -19.24 -16.71 25.61
CA GLY A 20 -18.55 -17.99 25.38
C GLY A 20 -18.78 -18.52 23.96
N ALA A 21 -20.00 -18.46 23.46
CA ALA A 21 -20.32 -18.87 22.10
C ALA A 21 -19.59 -18.04 21.03
N ILE A 22 -19.53 -16.71 21.20
CA ILE A 22 -18.80 -15.82 20.29
C ILE A 22 -17.30 -16.10 20.35
N LEU A 23 -16.74 -16.31 21.54
CA LEU A 23 -15.32 -16.60 21.71
C LEU A 23 -14.93 -17.95 21.09
N ILE A 24 -15.76 -18.99 21.26
CA ILE A 24 -15.54 -20.30 20.62
C ILE A 24 -15.59 -20.16 19.10
N PHE A 25 -16.57 -19.43 18.57
CA PHE A 25 -16.66 -19.19 17.14
C PHE A 25 -15.44 -18.44 16.58
N ALA A 26 -15.00 -17.39 17.28
CA ALA A 26 -13.79 -16.65 16.93
C ALA A 26 -12.53 -17.53 17.01
N LEU A 27 -12.42 -18.41 18.02
CA LEU A 27 -11.33 -19.36 18.16
C LEU A 27 -11.27 -20.34 16.99
N ILE A 28 -12.41 -20.86 16.54
CA ILE A 28 -12.50 -21.76 15.38
C ILE A 28 -11.99 -21.05 14.13
N ILE A 29 -12.42 -19.81 13.86
CA ILE A 29 -11.92 -19.01 12.73
C ILE A 29 -10.41 -18.77 12.87
N PHE A 30 -9.96 -18.43 14.08
CA PHE A 30 -8.55 -18.16 14.33
C PHE A 30 -7.67 -19.39 14.06
N VAL A 31 -8.07 -20.59 14.49
CA VAL A 31 -7.28 -21.81 14.28
C VAL A 31 -7.42 -22.35 12.85
N ALA A 32 -8.63 -22.37 12.30
CA ALA A 32 -8.91 -23.04 11.04
C ALA A 32 -8.65 -22.15 9.80
N TYR A 33 -8.84 -20.84 9.91
CA TYR A 33 -8.87 -19.95 8.76
C TYR A 33 -7.71 -18.95 8.73
N LEU A 34 -7.31 -18.40 9.88
CA LEU A 34 -6.29 -17.34 9.92
C LEU A 34 -4.86 -17.82 9.57
N PRO A 35 -4.34 -18.94 10.12
CA PRO A 35 -3.01 -19.45 9.75
C PRO A 35 -2.99 -20.11 8.37
N ASN A 36 -4.14 -20.59 7.88
CA ASN A 36 -4.26 -21.18 6.55
C ASN A 36 -4.76 -20.17 5.50
N ARG A 37 -4.71 -18.86 5.79
CA ARG A 37 -5.03 -17.85 4.78
C ARG A 37 -3.93 -17.92 3.72
N SER A 38 -4.32 -18.30 2.50
CA SER A 38 -3.45 -18.12 1.34
C SER A 38 -3.05 -16.65 1.24
N ASP A 39 -1.78 -16.37 0.96
CA ASP A 39 -1.36 -15.01 0.70
C ASP A 39 -2.27 -14.38 -0.37
N PRO A 40 -2.66 -13.10 -0.21
CA PRO A 40 -3.36 -12.37 -1.25
C PRO A 40 -2.63 -12.59 -2.57
N ALA A 41 -3.35 -13.12 -3.57
CA ALA A 41 -2.79 -13.46 -4.88
C ALA A 41 -2.02 -12.29 -5.54
N ASP A 42 -2.31 -11.06 -5.10
CA ASP A 42 -1.72 -9.83 -5.60
C ASP A 42 -0.48 -9.35 -4.82
N GLN A 43 -0.01 -10.02 -3.75
CA GLN A 43 1.18 -9.55 -3.01
C GLN A 43 2.41 -9.47 -3.92
N ALA A 44 2.71 -10.54 -4.65
CA ALA A 44 3.82 -10.58 -5.60
C ALA A 44 3.68 -9.54 -6.72
N VAL A 45 2.44 -9.28 -7.17
CA VAL A 45 2.15 -8.27 -8.20
C VAL A 45 2.35 -6.85 -7.67
N ARG A 46 1.98 -6.59 -6.41
CA ARG A 46 2.16 -5.28 -5.77
C ARG A 46 3.63 -4.97 -5.53
N GLU A 47 4.40 -5.95 -5.06
CA GLU A 47 5.86 -5.80 -4.88
C GLU A 47 6.55 -5.53 -6.22
N LYS A 48 6.19 -6.29 -7.27
CA LYS A 48 6.72 -6.07 -8.62
C LYS A 48 6.41 -4.66 -9.14
N ARG A 49 5.16 -4.19 -9.00
CA ARG A 49 4.77 -2.82 -9.40
C ARG A 49 5.53 -1.74 -8.65
N GLN A 50 5.83 -1.95 -7.38
CA GLN A 50 6.59 -0.98 -6.59
C GLN A 50 8.03 -0.88 -7.09
N ILE A 51 8.68 -2.02 -7.32
CA ILE A 51 10.05 -2.08 -7.85
C ILE A 51 10.13 -1.44 -9.24
N ASP A 52 9.18 -1.76 -10.12
CA ASP A 52 9.12 -1.19 -11.47
C ASP A 52 8.89 0.33 -11.43
N ALA A 53 8.03 0.82 -10.52
CA ALA A 53 7.80 2.26 -10.35
C ALA A 53 9.05 2.99 -9.84
N ASP A 54 9.79 2.40 -8.90
CA ASP A 54 11.01 2.98 -8.36
C ASP A 54 12.14 2.99 -9.41
N ALA A 55 12.23 1.94 -10.23
CA ALA A 55 13.15 1.89 -11.36
C ALA A 55 12.86 2.97 -12.42
N VAL A 56 11.58 3.13 -12.80
CA VAL A 56 11.17 4.18 -13.76
C VAL A 56 11.42 5.58 -13.21
N ARG A 57 11.16 5.82 -11.92
CA ARG A 57 11.47 7.13 -11.30
C ARG A 57 12.97 7.40 -11.30
N ALA A 58 13.80 6.42 -10.94
CA ALA A 58 15.25 6.57 -10.95
C ALA A 58 15.79 6.83 -12.37
N GLU A 59 15.30 6.11 -13.37
CA GLU A 59 15.65 6.31 -14.78
C GLU A 59 15.21 7.70 -15.27
N GLY A 60 14.01 8.13 -14.92
CA GLY A 60 13.51 9.48 -15.22
C GLY A 60 14.42 10.56 -14.64
N VAL A 61 14.72 10.50 -13.34
CA VAL A 61 15.62 11.46 -12.67
C VAL A 61 17.01 11.48 -13.32
N ALA A 62 17.54 10.32 -13.70
CA ALA A 62 18.84 10.23 -14.39
C ALA A 62 18.81 10.92 -15.76
N LYS A 63 17.72 10.76 -16.54
CA LYS A 63 17.55 11.42 -17.84
C LYS A 63 17.45 12.95 -17.72
N LEU A 64 16.87 13.47 -16.64
CA LEU A 64 16.65 14.91 -16.46
C LEU A 64 17.89 15.68 -15.97
N ASN A 65 18.80 15.00 -15.28
CA ASN A 65 19.91 15.65 -14.55
C ASN A 65 21.28 15.41 -15.18
N ARG A 66 21.38 14.64 -16.27
CA ARG A 66 22.66 14.27 -16.89
C ARG A 66 22.80 14.89 -18.27
N TYR A 67 24.05 15.14 -18.64
CA TYR A 67 24.42 15.42 -20.02
C TYR A 67 24.50 14.12 -20.79
N GLU A 68 23.83 14.06 -21.94
CA GLU A 68 23.80 12.88 -22.79
C GLU A 68 23.88 13.30 -24.25
N LEU A 69 24.75 12.64 -25.02
CA LEU A 69 24.80 12.81 -26.48
C LEU A 69 23.67 11.96 -27.07
N ILE A 70 22.57 12.60 -27.49
CA ILE A 70 21.42 11.89 -28.07
C ILE A 70 21.75 11.49 -29.50
N ASP A 71 22.34 12.41 -30.27
CA ASP A 71 22.69 12.17 -31.67
C ASP A 71 23.96 12.98 -32.02
N LYS A 72 25.03 12.26 -32.36
CA LYS A 72 26.32 12.86 -32.76
C LYS A 72 26.29 13.45 -34.16
N ASP A 73 25.50 12.89 -35.07
CA ASP A 73 25.48 13.27 -36.48
C ASP A 73 24.63 14.54 -36.67
N LEU A 74 23.59 14.70 -35.85
CA LEU A 74 22.75 15.90 -35.80
C LEU A 74 23.21 16.94 -34.77
N GLY A 75 24.25 16.65 -33.98
CA GLY A 75 24.76 17.54 -32.94
C GLY A 75 23.78 17.77 -31.78
N ILE A 76 22.82 16.87 -31.58
CA ILE A 76 21.77 17.00 -30.56
C ILE A 76 22.27 16.46 -29.22
N VAL A 77 22.36 17.35 -28.24
CA VAL A 77 22.78 17.05 -26.88
C VAL A 77 21.65 17.30 -25.88
N ARG A 78 21.48 16.38 -24.93
CA ARG A 78 20.68 16.59 -23.75
C ARG A 78 21.48 17.37 -22.73
N ILE A 79 20.90 18.43 -22.21
CA ILE A 79 21.42 19.20 -21.08
C ILE A 79 20.49 19.05 -19.87
N PRO A 80 21.00 19.14 -18.64
CA PRO A 80 20.18 19.13 -17.44
C PRO A 80 19.13 20.24 -17.44
N ILE A 81 17.94 19.96 -16.89
CA ILE A 81 16.81 20.91 -16.88
C ILE A 81 17.19 22.24 -16.23
N ASP A 82 17.92 22.23 -15.12
CA ASP A 82 18.32 23.46 -14.43
C ASP A 82 19.18 24.35 -15.33
N LYS A 83 20.07 23.73 -16.12
CA LYS A 83 20.90 24.45 -17.09
C LYS A 83 20.07 24.99 -18.24
N ALA A 84 19.18 24.17 -18.81
CA ALA A 84 18.26 24.60 -19.87
C ALA A 84 17.40 25.80 -19.45
N LYS A 85 16.85 25.77 -18.23
CA LYS A 85 16.09 26.89 -17.65
C LYS A 85 16.93 28.15 -17.56
N SER A 86 18.15 28.05 -17.01
CA SER A 86 19.04 29.21 -16.89
C SER A 86 19.40 29.83 -18.24
N LEU A 87 19.66 29.01 -19.26
CA LEU A 87 19.99 29.46 -20.61
C LEU A 87 18.79 30.13 -21.28
N THR A 88 17.59 29.57 -21.10
CA THR A 88 16.35 30.15 -21.65
C THR A 88 16.06 31.51 -21.04
N LEU A 89 16.21 31.66 -19.72
CA LEU A 89 16.04 32.94 -19.04
C LEU A 89 17.10 33.96 -19.43
N GLN A 90 18.33 33.52 -19.69
CA GLN A 90 19.41 34.39 -20.16
C GLN A 90 19.17 34.87 -21.60
N ALA A 91 18.65 34.01 -22.47
CA ALA A 91 18.33 34.34 -23.86
C ALA A 91 17.10 35.27 -24.01
N TYR A 92 16.21 35.29 -23.01
CA TYR A 92 15.04 36.16 -23.01
C TYR A 92 15.33 37.61 -22.59
N LYS A 93 16.47 37.86 -21.93
CA LYS A 93 16.93 39.21 -21.57
C LYS A 93 17.52 39.93 -22.77
#